data_AF-A0AAV1LZD7-F1
#
_entry.id   AF-A0AAV1LZD7-F1
#
_cell.length_a   1.000
_cell.length_b   1.000
_cell.length_c   1.000
_cell.angle_alpha   90.00
_cell.angle_beta   90.00
_cell.angle_gamma   90.00
#
_symmetry.space_group_name_H-M   'P 1'
#
loop_
_entity.id
_entity.type
_entity.pdbx_description
1 polymer ?
#
loop_
_entity_poly.entity_id
_entity_poly.type
_entity_poly.pdbx_seq_one_letter_code
_entity_poly.pdbx_strand_id
1 'polypeptide(L)'
;MPDGKGLPHRIDLDEPVDVEVLKTTNGSSNQYWLFTRRNPTEAQLLVYGNPDSVRNSNYKRNRPLKVIVHGWLGDGNADVNKRVTSAFLDTEDVNVIVVDWRRLAFAGYFTSVDAIPSVGQYIAYFLIWLFNTAGGNWNNVHLVGFSLGAHVVGNVGRTVDGRPRRVTGLDPAGPGFHDNSKALNVNSGRYVESINTDGWRFGIMDPIAHANFYPNGGRNPQPGCWFSTCSHSRAYELFASSVRTNHFVGRRCNNLNEAENNRCSGDILNMGNDNMSKSG
;
A
#
# COMPACT_ATOMS: atom_id res chain seq x y z
N MET A 1 -14.98 8.35 -1.65
CA MET A 1 -13.93 7.41 -1.22
C MET A 1 -13.94 7.34 0.30
N PRO A 2 -13.69 6.17 0.92
CA PRO A 2 -13.67 6.07 2.38
C PRO A 2 -12.40 6.71 2.97
N ASP A 3 -12.51 7.29 4.15
CA ASP A 3 -11.36 7.68 4.97
C ASP A 3 -10.72 6.47 5.67
N GLY A 4 -9.70 6.73 6.50
CA GLY A 4 -9.01 5.68 7.27
C GLY A 4 -9.88 4.86 8.23
N LYS A 5 -11.12 5.30 8.52
CA LYS A 5 -12.10 4.62 9.39
C LYS A 5 -13.31 4.09 8.62
N GLY A 6 -13.25 4.12 7.28
CA GLY A 6 -14.33 3.64 6.43
C GLY A 6 -15.48 4.64 6.22
N LEU A 7 -15.39 5.87 6.74
CA LEU A 7 -16.45 6.88 6.55
C LEU A 7 -16.39 7.44 5.13
N PRO A 8 -17.53 7.56 4.42
CA PRO A 8 -17.56 8.04 3.05
C PRO A 8 -17.33 9.55 2.94
N HIS A 9 -16.42 9.96 2.05
CA HIS A 9 -16.20 11.35 1.67
C HIS A 9 -16.37 11.54 0.16
N ARG A 10 -16.90 12.70 -0.25
CA ARG A 10 -17.02 13.08 -1.66
C ARG A 10 -15.67 13.55 -2.18
N ILE A 11 -15.36 13.17 -3.42
CA ILE A 11 -14.24 13.75 -4.16
C ILE A 11 -14.85 14.82 -5.06
N ASP A 12 -14.35 16.04 -4.94
CA ASP A 12 -14.60 17.08 -5.92
C ASP A 12 -13.58 16.93 -7.06
N LEU A 13 -14.06 16.63 -8.26
CA LEU A 13 -13.19 16.37 -9.41
C LEU A 13 -12.69 17.66 -10.08
N ASP A 14 -13.26 18.80 -9.73
CA ASP A 14 -12.93 20.12 -10.27
C ASP A 14 -12.21 21.01 -9.24
N GLU A 15 -11.97 20.48 -8.03
CA GLU A 15 -11.20 21.17 -6.98
C GLU A 15 -9.80 21.52 -7.50
N PRO A 16 -9.41 22.80 -7.52
CA PRO A 16 -8.07 23.18 -7.95
C PRO A 16 -7.04 22.65 -6.95
N VAL A 17 -5.87 22.25 -7.48
CA VAL A 17 -4.74 21.85 -6.65
C VAL A 17 -4.30 23.01 -5.76
N ASP A 18 -4.19 22.75 -4.46
CA ASP A 18 -3.65 23.71 -3.50
C ASP A 18 -2.12 23.75 -3.59
N VAL A 19 -1.65 24.66 -4.44
CA VAL A 19 -0.22 24.87 -4.69
C VAL A 19 0.52 25.36 -3.44
N GLU A 20 -0.15 26.06 -2.54
CA GLU A 20 0.49 26.59 -1.32
C GLU A 20 0.78 25.47 -0.32
N VAL A 21 -0.15 24.52 -0.18
CA VAL A 21 0.08 23.29 0.59
C VAL A 21 1.28 22.52 0.03
N LEU A 22 1.40 22.37 -1.29
CA LEU A 22 2.52 21.65 -1.92
C LEU A 22 3.87 22.36 -1.79
N LYS A 23 3.88 23.69 -1.63
CA LYS A 23 5.11 24.48 -1.39
C LYS A 23 5.57 24.41 0.06
N THR A 24 4.62 24.41 0.99
CA THR A 24 4.89 24.53 2.43
C THR A 24 4.97 23.18 3.15
N THR A 25 4.36 22.14 2.57
CA THR A 25 4.31 20.80 3.15
C THR A 25 4.87 19.78 2.18
N ASN A 26 5.69 18.86 2.68
CA ASN A 26 6.28 17.78 1.89
C ASN A 26 6.39 16.49 2.72
N GLY A 27 6.94 15.43 2.11
CA GLY A 27 7.10 14.13 2.74
C GLY A 27 8.02 14.09 3.98
N SER A 28 8.76 15.15 4.31
CA SER A 28 9.54 15.22 5.57
C SER A 28 8.68 15.15 6.82
N SER A 29 7.39 15.45 6.70
CA SER A 29 6.41 15.38 7.78
C SER A 29 5.86 13.97 8.04
N ASN A 30 6.26 12.97 7.23
CA ASN A 30 5.89 11.58 7.43
C ASN A 30 6.37 11.09 8.81
N GLN A 31 5.55 10.28 9.46
CA GLN A 31 5.94 9.56 10.67
C GLN A 31 6.07 8.06 10.39
N TYR A 32 7.01 7.41 11.07
CA TYR A 32 7.35 6.00 10.84
C TYR A 32 7.14 5.20 12.12
N TRP A 33 5.99 4.52 12.19
CA TRP A 33 5.52 3.84 13.39
C TRP A 33 5.92 2.37 13.33
N LEU A 34 6.88 1.97 14.17
CA LEU A 34 7.35 0.59 14.25
C LEU A 34 6.46 -0.25 15.16
N PHE A 35 6.01 -1.39 14.61
CA PHE A 35 5.38 -2.48 15.33
C PHE A 35 6.20 -3.76 15.16
N THR A 36 6.25 -4.55 16.23
CA THR A 36 6.82 -5.90 16.23
C THR A 36 5.97 -6.78 17.15
N ARG A 37 6.24 -8.08 17.20
CA ARG A 37 5.58 -8.98 18.19
C ARG A 37 5.77 -8.54 19.65
N ARG A 38 6.78 -7.71 19.96
CA ARG A 38 7.03 -7.17 21.32
C ARG A 38 6.20 -5.92 21.64
N ASN A 39 5.65 -5.27 20.62
CA ASN A 39 4.81 -4.08 20.74
C ASN A 39 3.75 -4.11 19.63
N PRO A 40 2.81 -5.09 19.66
CA PRO A 40 1.90 -5.33 18.54
C PRO A 40 0.80 -4.26 18.42
N THR A 41 0.52 -3.51 19.50
CA THR A 41 -0.55 -2.51 19.56
C THR A 41 -0.05 -1.08 19.77
N GLU A 42 1.13 -0.91 20.37
CA GLU A 42 1.71 0.39 20.69
C GLU A 42 2.93 0.66 19.80
N ALA A 43 2.87 1.75 19.03
CA ALA A 43 3.93 2.11 18.10
C ALA A 43 5.18 2.63 18.83
N GLN A 44 6.35 2.26 18.31
CA GLN A 44 7.59 2.97 18.61
C GLN A 44 7.95 3.88 17.43
N LEU A 45 8.08 5.18 17.67
CA LEU A 45 8.36 6.13 16.61
C LEU A 45 9.84 6.07 16.20
N LEU A 46 10.08 5.78 14.91
CA LEU A 46 11.41 5.90 14.30
C LEU A 46 11.53 7.28 13.67
N VAL A 47 12.59 8.00 14.03
CA VAL A 47 12.79 9.39 13.63
C VAL A 47 13.98 9.47 12.68
N TYR A 48 13.73 9.93 11.45
CA TYR A 48 14.76 10.13 10.44
C TYR A 48 15.89 11.02 10.99
N GLY A 49 17.15 10.59 10.79
CA GLY A 49 18.32 11.32 11.28
C GLY A 49 18.62 11.13 12.77
N ASN A 50 17.80 10.36 13.52
CA ASN A 50 18.04 10.05 14.94
C ASN A 50 18.29 8.55 15.14
N PRO A 51 19.55 8.09 15.16
CA PRO A 51 19.89 6.67 15.35
C PRO A 51 19.38 6.07 16.66
N ASP A 52 19.27 6.88 17.73
CA ASP A 52 18.84 6.40 19.04
C ASP A 52 17.36 6.00 19.05
N SER A 53 16.53 6.64 18.21
CA SER A 53 15.14 6.21 18.00
C SER A 53 15.05 4.77 17.48
N VAL A 54 16.03 4.32 16.70
CA VAL A 54 16.09 2.94 16.20
C VAL A 54 16.73 2.02 17.24
N ARG A 55 17.84 2.42 17.86
CA ARG A 55 18.56 1.63 18.87
C ARG A 55 17.72 1.30 20.10
N ASN A 56 16.87 2.23 20.52
CA ASN A 56 15.99 2.08 21.68
C ASN A 56 14.63 1.44 21.32
N SER A 57 14.43 1.06 20.05
CA SER A 57 13.22 0.38 19.59
C SER A 57 13.38 -1.15 19.55
N ASN A 58 12.32 -1.84 19.17
CA ASN A 58 12.29 -3.27 18.93
C ASN A 58 12.79 -3.67 17.53
N TYR A 59 13.27 -2.74 16.70
CA TYR A 59 13.75 -3.02 15.34
C TYR A 59 14.85 -4.08 15.34
N LYS A 60 14.75 -5.07 14.45
CA LYS A 60 15.77 -6.10 14.26
C LYS A 60 16.18 -6.21 12.80
N ARG A 61 17.44 -5.90 12.52
CA ARG A 61 18.03 -5.85 11.18
C ARG A 61 17.92 -7.14 10.35
N ASN A 62 17.88 -8.30 11.02
CA ASN A 62 17.85 -9.62 10.37
C ASN A 62 16.42 -10.12 10.11
N ARG A 63 15.39 -9.34 10.48
CA ARG A 63 13.99 -9.68 10.22
C ARG A 63 13.49 -9.02 8.94
N PRO A 64 12.56 -9.64 8.21
CA PRO A 64 11.90 -8.97 7.09
C PRO A 64 11.22 -7.68 7.51
N LEU A 65 11.18 -6.73 6.58
CA LEU A 65 10.55 -5.42 6.78
C LEU A 65 9.30 -5.33 5.92
N LYS A 66 8.15 -5.09 6.56
CA LYS A 66 6.88 -4.80 5.90
C LYS A 66 6.58 -3.31 6.11
N VAL A 67 6.34 -2.55 5.06
CA VAL A 67 6.00 -1.12 5.14
C VAL A 67 4.57 -0.94 4.66
N ILE A 68 3.72 -0.35 5.48
CA ILE A 68 2.28 -0.18 5.19
C ILE A 68 1.96 1.31 5.06
N VAL A 69 1.28 1.68 3.98
CA VAL A 69 0.90 3.08 3.68
C VAL A 69 -0.60 3.18 3.46
N HIS A 70 -1.26 4.00 4.27
CA HIS A 70 -2.71 4.27 4.17
C HIS A 70 -3.07 5.17 2.97
N GLY A 71 -4.37 5.32 2.71
CA GLY A 71 -4.92 6.12 1.63
C GLY A 71 -5.24 7.58 1.96
N TRP A 72 -6.04 8.19 1.09
CA TRP A 72 -6.61 9.54 1.25
C TRP A 72 -7.49 9.62 2.52
N LEU A 73 -7.43 10.76 3.22
CA LEU A 73 -8.09 10.97 4.52
C LEU A 73 -7.76 9.90 5.59
N GLY A 74 -6.64 9.19 5.43
CA GLY A 74 -6.14 8.23 6.40
C GLY A 74 -5.03 8.81 7.28
N ASP A 75 -4.76 8.13 8.39
CA ASP A 75 -3.61 8.37 9.25
C ASP A 75 -2.98 7.04 9.71
N GLY A 76 -1.99 7.09 10.60
CA GLY A 76 -1.33 5.91 11.17
C GLY A 76 -2.29 4.92 11.85
N ASN A 77 -3.45 5.37 12.32
CA ASN A 77 -4.48 4.55 12.97
C ASN A 77 -5.56 4.01 12.02
N ALA A 78 -5.42 4.20 10.70
CA ALA A 78 -6.35 3.68 9.72
C ALA A 78 -6.52 2.15 9.83
N ASP A 79 -7.71 1.64 9.52
CA ASP A 79 -8.05 0.23 9.70
C ASP A 79 -7.19 -0.72 8.85
N VAL A 80 -6.78 -0.27 7.66
CA VAL A 80 -5.79 -0.99 6.82
C VAL A 80 -4.50 -1.25 7.59
N ASN A 81 -3.97 -0.25 8.30
CA ASN A 81 -2.70 -0.37 9.01
C ASN A 81 -2.84 -1.40 10.14
N LYS A 82 -3.91 -1.31 10.94
CA LYS A 82 -4.16 -2.24 12.05
C LYS A 82 -4.32 -3.68 11.58
N ARG A 83 -5.18 -3.91 10.59
CA ARG A 83 -5.52 -5.26 10.10
C ARG A 83 -4.33 -5.93 9.42
N VAL A 84 -3.60 -5.19 8.59
CA VAL A 84 -2.44 -5.72 7.86
C VAL A 84 -1.24 -5.90 8.79
N THR A 85 -0.99 -4.97 9.72
CA THR A 85 0.06 -5.13 10.75
C THR A 85 -0.19 -6.37 11.57
N SER A 86 -1.40 -6.52 12.13
CA SER A 86 -1.76 -7.72 12.91
C SER A 86 -1.59 -8.99 12.08
N ALA A 87 -2.01 -9.01 10.81
CA ALA A 87 -1.84 -10.20 9.98
C ALA A 87 -0.38 -10.63 9.83
N PHE A 88 0.53 -9.68 9.55
CA PHE A 88 1.96 -10.00 9.45
C PHE A 88 2.57 -10.45 10.78
N LEU A 89 2.20 -9.79 11.89
CA LEU A 89 2.73 -10.14 13.21
C LEU A 89 2.22 -11.51 13.68
N ASP A 90 1.01 -11.91 13.29
CA ASP A 90 0.44 -13.22 13.59
C ASP A 90 1.22 -14.35 12.89
N THR A 91 1.72 -14.14 11.66
CA THR A 91 2.34 -15.21 10.86
C THR A 91 3.86 -15.24 10.95
N GLU A 92 4.53 -14.09 11.04
CA GLU A 92 5.98 -14.00 10.92
C GLU A 92 6.61 -13.09 11.99
N ASP A 93 7.85 -13.36 12.39
CA ASP A 93 8.61 -12.46 13.26
C ASP A 93 9.28 -11.35 12.43
N VAL A 94 8.57 -10.25 12.21
CA VAL A 94 8.95 -9.17 11.28
C VAL A 94 9.06 -7.81 11.97
N ASN A 95 9.66 -6.85 11.27
CA ASN A 95 9.46 -5.43 11.53
C ASN A 95 8.30 -4.95 10.65
N VAL A 96 7.27 -4.33 11.24
CA VAL A 96 6.24 -3.61 10.48
C VAL A 96 6.39 -2.13 10.71
N ILE A 97 6.55 -1.34 9.65
CA ILE A 97 6.57 0.12 9.72
C ILE A 97 5.29 0.63 9.05
N VAL A 98 4.40 1.21 9.84
CA VAL A 98 3.27 1.99 9.34
C VAL A 98 3.76 3.40 9.04
N VAL A 99 3.52 3.89 7.83
CA VAL A 99 3.81 5.27 7.46
C VAL A 99 2.55 6.10 7.60
N ASP A 100 2.66 7.12 8.44
CA ASP A 100 1.63 8.14 8.60
C ASP A 100 2.02 9.39 7.82
N TRP A 101 1.31 9.64 6.71
CA TRP A 101 1.51 10.79 5.84
C TRP A 101 0.32 11.75 5.89
N ARG A 102 -0.43 11.75 7.02
CA ARG A 102 -1.71 12.47 7.19
C ARG A 102 -1.66 13.94 6.78
N ARG A 103 -0.52 14.61 6.92
CA ARG A 103 -0.37 16.04 6.60
C ARG A 103 -0.73 16.35 5.15
N LEU A 104 -0.40 15.45 4.23
CA LEU A 104 -0.73 15.59 2.81
C LEU A 104 -1.94 14.73 2.44
N ALA A 105 -2.19 13.61 3.13
CA ALA A 105 -3.36 12.76 2.87
C ALA A 105 -4.70 13.43 3.18
N PHE A 106 -4.71 14.44 4.06
CA PHE A 106 -5.92 15.20 4.44
C PHE A 106 -6.15 16.43 3.57
N ALA A 107 -5.29 16.73 2.60
CA ALA A 107 -5.55 17.78 1.63
C ALA A 107 -6.66 17.38 0.65
N GLY A 108 -7.09 18.34 -0.19
CA GLY A 108 -7.95 18.06 -1.35
C GLY A 108 -7.41 16.89 -2.18
N TYR A 109 -8.31 16.17 -2.87
CA TYR A 109 -7.95 14.88 -3.46
C TYR A 109 -6.78 15.03 -4.45
N PHE A 110 -6.87 15.97 -5.39
CA PHE A 110 -5.80 16.19 -6.38
C PHE A 110 -4.55 16.82 -5.79
N THR A 111 -4.67 17.64 -4.75
CA THR A 111 -3.50 18.08 -3.97
C THR A 111 -2.77 16.88 -3.36
N SER A 112 -3.51 15.91 -2.82
CA SER A 112 -2.94 14.66 -2.30
C SER A 112 -2.30 13.83 -3.40
N VAL A 113 -2.94 13.72 -4.57
CA VAL A 113 -2.39 13.05 -5.78
C VAL A 113 -1.05 13.67 -6.18
N ASP A 114 -0.97 14.99 -6.22
CA ASP A 114 0.24 15.71 -6.63
C ASP A 114 1.36 15.63 -5.60
N ALA A 115 1.02 15.41 -4.33
CA ALA A 115 1.99 15.22 -3.25
C ALA A 115 2.67 13.84 -3.26
N ILE A 116 2.09 12.84 -3.93
CA ILE A 116 2.54 11.43 -3.87
C ILE A 116 4.04 11.24 -4.18
N PRO A 117 4.62 11.85 -5.24
CA PRO A 117 6.05 11.71 -5.51
C PRO A 117 6.92 12.18 -4.34
N SER A 118 6.56 13.31 -3.71
CA SER A 118 7.27 13.82 -2.54
C SER A 118 7.14 12.86 -1.35
N VAL A 119 5.93 12.40 -1.04
CA VAL A 119 5.70 11.45 0.06
C VAL A 119 6.53 10.18 -0.14
N GLY A 120 6.49 9.59 -1.34
CA GLY A 120 7.26 8.39 -1.69
C GLY A 120 8.77 8.60 -1.60
N GLN A 121 9.28 9.73 -2.10
CA GLN A 121 10.70 10.06 -2.04
C GLN A 121 11.23 10.13 -0.60
N TYR A 122 10.49 10.77 0.30
CA TYR A 122 10.92 10.88 1.71
C TYR A 122 10.83 9.54 2.46
N ILE A 123 9.86 8.67 2.13
CA ILE A 123 9.86 7.29 2.67
C ILE A 123 11.08 6.53 2.16
N ALA A 124 11.44 6.65 0.88
CA ALA A 124 12.65 6.04 0.33
C ALA A 124 13.92 6.51 1.03
N TYR A 125 14.07 7.82 1.26
CA TYR A 125 15.19 8.38 2.02
C TYR A 125 15.24 7.84 3.45
N PHE A 126 14.10 7.74 4.13
CA PHE A 126 14.02 7.12 5.44
C PHE A 126 14.48 5.66 5.43
N LEU A 127 14.02 4.85 4.47
CA LEU A 127 14.42 3.44 4.39
C LEU A 127 15.91 3.27 4.08
N ILE A 128 16.48 4.08 3.18
CA ILE A 128 17.92 4.10 2.90
C ILE A 128 18.70 4.44 4.17
N TRP A 129 18.31 5.50 4.88
CA TRP A 129 18.94 5.91 6.13
C TRP A 129 18.81 4.83 7.21
N LEU A 130 17.64 4.23 7.38
CA LEU A 130 17.39 3.17 8.35
C LEU A 130 18.31 1.97 8.09
N PHE A 131 18.45 1.55 6.83
CA PHE A 131 19.31 0.42 6.47
C PHE A 131 20.79 0.74 6.65
N ASN A 132 21.23 1.96 6.33
CA ASN A 132 22.61 2.39 6.59
C ASN A 132 22.91 2.49 8.10
N THR A 133 21.91 2.82 8.92
CA THR A 133 22.08 3.06 10.36
C THR A 133 21.99 1.78 11.20
N ALA A 134 21.02 0.92 10.89
CA ALA A 134 20.68 -0.24 11.72
C ALA A 134 20.79 -1.57 10.98
N GLY A 135 21.02 -1.55 9.67
CA GLY A 135 21.01 -2.73 8.81
C GLY A 135 19.61 -3.09 8.33
N GLY A 136 19.57 -3.82 7.22
CA GLY A 136 18.36 -4.31 6.56
C GLY A 136 18.72 -4.90 5.21
N ASN A 137 17.76 -5.53 4.55
CA ASN A 137 17.98 -6.15 3.24
C ASN A 137 16.78 -5.90 2.33
N TRP A 138 17.00 -5.21 1.22
CA TRP A 138 15.96 -4.91 0.22
C TRP A 138 15.31 -6.17 -0.36
N ASN A 139 16.03 -7.29 -0.41
CA ASN A 139 15.48 -8.60 -0.80
C ASN A 139 14.44 -9.15 0.20
N ASN A 140 14.33 -8.56 1.40
CA ASN A 140 13.35 -8.89 2.42
C ASN A 140 12.42 -7.70 2.75
N VAL A 141 12.21 -6.78 1.79
CA VAL A 141 11.27 -5.65 1.93
C VAL A 141 9.98 -5.91 1.15
N HIS A 142 8.85 -5.78 1.84
CA HIS A 142 7.51 -5.77 1.25
C HIS A 142 6.84 -4.43 1.49
N LEU A 143 6.59 -3.68 0.42
CA LEU A 143 5.79 -2.45 0.50
C LEU A 143 4.32 -2.77 0.22
N VAL A 144 3.42 -2.29 1.06
CA VAL A 144 1.97 -2.47 0.95
C VAL A 144 1.30 -1.11 1.02
N GLY A 145 0.52 -0.75 0.02
CA GLY A 145 -0.17 0.54 0.00
C GLY A 145 -1.63 0.38 -0.38
N PHE A 146 -2.51 1.12 0.29
CA PHE A 146 -3.95 1.10 0.03
C PHE A 146 -4.44 2.41 -0.59
N SER A 147 -5.34 2.34 -1.57
CA SER A 147 -5.90 3.53 -2.23
C SER A 147 -4.79 4.42 -2.80
N LEU A 148 -4.73 5.72 -2.49
CA LEU A 148 -3.58 6.59 -2.83
C LEU A 148 -2.24 6.05 -2.29
N GLY A 149 -2.24 5.36 -1.16
CA GLY A 149 -1.07 4.72 -0.58
C GLY A 149 -0.42 3.67 -1.50
N ALA A 150 -1.20 3.04 -2.40
CA ALA A 150 -0.66 2.12 -3.41
C ALA A 150 0.29 2.83 -4.38
N HIS A 151 -0.06 4.06 -4.78
CA HIS A 151 0.78 4.90 -5.62
C HIS A 151 1.96 5.47 -4.83
N VAL A 152 1.77 5.80 -3.55
CA VAL A 152 2.88 6.17 -2.66
C VAL A 152 3.95 5.07 -2.63
N VAL A 153 3.59 3.83 -2.31
CA VAL A 153 4.59 2.73 -2.30
C VAL A 153 5.17 2.46 -3.69
N GLY A 154 4.41 2.72 -4.75
CA GLY A 154 4.92 2.66 -6.12
C GLY A 154 6.05 3.64 -6.37
N ASN A 155 5.93 4.88 -5.88
CA ASN A 155 6.97 5.90 -5.96
C ASN A 155 8.14 5.61 -5.03
N VAL A 156 7.91 5.10 -3.81
CA VAL A 156 9.00 4.61 -2.94
C VAL A 156 9.88 3.63 -3.69
N GLY A 157 9.27 2.61 -4.28
CA GLY A 157 9.95 1.57 -5.02
C GLY A 157 10.80 2.09 -6.17
N ARG A 158 10.25 3.01 -6.97
CA ARG A 158 10.98 3.65 -8.08
C ARG A 158 12.12 4.55 -7.60
N THR A 159 11.95 5.29 -6.50
CA THR A 159 13.03 6.11 -5.93
C THR A 159 14.21 5.27 -5.45
N VAL A 160 14.00 4.00 -5.10
CA VAL A 160 15.06 3.04 -4.77
C VAL A 160 15.32 2.02 -5.87
N ASP A 161 15.13 2.39 -7.15
CA ASP A 161 15.48 1.59 -8.33
C ASP A 161 14.85 0.17 -8.35
N GLY A 162 13.60 0.04 -7.89
CA GLY A 162 12.88 -1.23 -7.85
C GLY A 162 13.51 -2.29 -6.94
N ARG A 163 14.35 -1.87 -5.98
CA ARG A 163 15.03 -2.76 -5.03
C ARG A 163 14.11 -3.60 -4.12
N PRO A 164 12.94 -3.12 -3.66
CA PRO A 164 12.07 -3.91 -2.80
C PRO A 164 11.70 -5.24 -3.47
N ARG A 165 11.77 -6.32 -2.69
CA ARG A 165 11.46 -7.66 -3.22
C ARG A 165 10.00 -7.78 -3.65
N ARG A 166 9.10 -7.09 -2.94
CA ARG A 166 7.66 -7.17 -3.17
C ARG A 166 6.98 -5.82 -2.97
N VAL A 167 6.04 -5.49 -3.84
CA VAL A 167 5.13 -4.36 -3.70
C VAL A 167 3.70 -4.85 -3.94
N THR A 168 2.77 -4.51 -3.04
CA THR A 168 1.35 -4.86 -3.16
C THR A 168 0.51 -3.59 -3.09
N GLY A 169 -0.24 -3.30 -4.15
CA GLY A 169 -1.28 -2.28 -4.18
C GLY A 169 -2.64 -2.85 -3.79
N LEU A 170 -3.26 -2.30 -2.76
CA LEU A 170 -4.58 -2.69 -2.28
C LEU A 170 -5.59 -1.67 -2.81
N ASP A 171 -6.37 -2.09 -3.79
CA ASP A 171 -7.30 -1.29 -4.59
C ASP A 171 -6.73 0.11 -4.94
N PRO A 172 -5.67 0.18 -5.77
CA PRO A 172 -5.02 1.45 -6.11
C PRO A 172 -6.05 2.45 -6.65
N ALA A 173 -5.97 3.71 -6.24
CA ALA A 173 -6.98 4.70 -6.59
C ALA A 173 -7.06 4.96 -8.12
N GLY A 174 -8.27 5.11 -8.64
CA GLY A 174 -8.52 5.38 -10.06
C GLY A 174 -8.37 6.85 -10.46
N PRO A 175 -9.11 7.79 -9.84
CA PRO A 175 -9.15 9.17 -10.29
C PRO A 175 -7.75 9.81 -10.29
N GLY A 176 -7.33 10.29 -11.46
CA GLY A 176 -6.01 10.90 -11.67
C GLY A 176 -4.87 9.93 -11.99
N PHE A 177 -5.08 8.61 -12.07
CA PHE A 177 -3.99 7.64 -12.26
C PHE A 177 -4.00 6.86 -13.59
N HIS A 178 -5.03 7.01 -14.41
CA HIS A 178 -5.02 6.51 -15.78
C HIS A 178 -3.86 7.16 -16.57
N ASP A 179 -2.99 6.33 -17.16
CA ASP A 179 -1.77 6.74 -17.88
C ASP A 179 -0.84 7.70 -17.12
N ASN A 180 -0.91 7.70 -15.78
CA ASN A 180 -0.12 8.61 -14.95
C ASN A 180 1.21 7.99 -14.55
N SER A 181 2.32 8.69 -14.77
CA SER A 181 3.67 8.27 -14.34
C SER A 181 3.81 8.10 -12.82
N LYS A 182 2.94 8.74 -12.04
CA LYS A 182 2.85 8.63 -10.58
C LYS A 182 2.16 7.33 -10.14
N ALA A 183 1.43 6.64 -11.02
CA ALA A 183 0.71 5.42 -10.68
C ALA A 183 1.65 4.31 -10.21
N LEU A 184 1.12 3.30 -9.52
CA LEU A 184 1.89 2.09 -9.19
C LEU A 184 2.22 1.40 -10.52
N ASN A 185 3.45 0.87 -10.69
CA ASN A 185 3.75 0.08 -11.88
C ASN A 185 4.77 -1.03 -11.61
N VAL A 186 5.02 -1.85 -12.63
CA VAL A 186 5.99 -2.96 -12.60
C VAL A 186 7.40 -2.57 -12.16
N ASN A 187 7.82 -1.31 -12.36
CA ASN A 187 9.16 -0.85 -11.98
C ASN A 187 9.29 -0.54 -10.48
N SER A 188 8.21 -0.64 -9.70
CA SER A 188 8.22 -0.34 -8.27
C SER A 188 8.90 -1.42 -7.41
N GLY A 189 9.15 -2.62 -7.94
CA GLY A 189 9.82 -3.67 -7.18
C GLY A 189 10.14 -4.90 -8.03
N ARG A 190 10.81 -5.88 -7.44
CA ARG A 190 11.12 -7.16 -8.14
C ARG A 190 9.88 -7.97 -8.49
N TYR A 191 8.84 -7.86 -7.67
CA TYR A 191 7.51 -8.37 -7.96
C TYR A 191 6.50 -7.34 -7.45
N VAL A 192 5.51 -7.03 -8.29
CA VAL A 192 4.49 -6.02 -8.02
C VAL A 192 3.15 -6.66 -8.31
N GLU A 193 2.22 -6.58 -7.37
CA GLU A 193 0.86 -7.05 -7.56
C GLU A 193 -0.16 -6.00 -7.14
N SER A 194 -1.36 -6.07 -7.69
CA SER A 194 -2.53 -5.33 -7.21
C SER A 194 -3.68 -6.26 -6.84
N ILE A 195 -4.49 -5.86 -5.87
CA ILE A 195 -5.76 -6.51 -5.53
C ILE A 195 -6.86 -5.46 -5.74
N ASN A 196 -7.62 -5.58 -6.81
CA ASN A 196 -8.62 -4.62 -7.26
C ASN A 196 -10.00 -5.11 -6.82
N THR A 197 -10.74 -4.29 -6.08
CA THR A 197 -12.03 -4.66 -5.49
C THR A 197 -13.13 -3.62 -5.72
N ASP A 198 -12.80 -2.39 -6.09
CA ASP A 198 -13.75 -1.32 -6.46
C ASP A 198 -13.37 -0.68 -7.81
N GLY A 199 -12.96 -1.51 -8.77
CA GLY A 199 -12.59 -1.08 -10.12
C GLY A 199 -13.70 -0.28 -10.83
N TRP A 200 -13.29 0.70 -11.65
CA TRP A 200 -14.15 1.68 -12.33
C TRP A 200 -14.90 2.66 -11.41
N ARG A 201 -14.65 2.61 -10.10
CA ARG A 201 -15.24 3.49 -9.09
C ARG A 201 -14.14 4.24 -8.35
N PHE A 202 -13.78 3.83 -7.13
CA PHE A 202 -12.64 4.41 -6.43
C PHE A 202 -11.33 3.75 -6.83
N GLY A 203 -11.34 2.47 -7.21
CA GLY A 203 -10.17 1.74 -7.68
C GLY A 203 -9.94 1.86 -9.18
N ILE A 204 -8.67 1.88 -9.58
CA ILE A 204 -8.25 1.74 -10.98
C ILE A 204 -8.51 0.30 -11.44
N MET A 205 -8.97 0.12 -12.68
CA MET A 205 -9.16 -1.22 -13.27
C MET A 205 -7.98 -1.63 -14.18
N ASP A 206 -7.15 -0.67 -14.58
CA ASP A 206 -6.05 -0.90 -15.49
C ASP A 206 -5.04 -1.91 -14.92
N PRO A 207 -4.50 -2.83 -15.74
CA PRO A 207 -3.51 -3.80 -15.31
C PRO A 207 -2.14 -3.13 -15.16
N ILE A 208 -1.89 -2.53 -14.00
CA ILE A 208 -0.68 -1.73 -13.73
C ILE A 208 0.47 -2.53 -13.09
N ALA A 209 0.22 -3.75 -12.61
CA ALA A 209 1.20 -4.58 -11.90
C ALA A 209 1.64 -5.82 -12.70
N HIS A 210 2.64 -6.58 -12.21
CA HIS A 210 3.03 -7.86 -12.82
C HIS A 210 1.87 -8.86 -12.76
N ALA A 211 1.22 -8.93 -11.59
CA ALA A 211 -0.03 -9.68 -11.40
C ALA A 211 -1.12 -8.75 -10.88
N ASN A 212 -2.28 -8.76 -11.53
CA ASN A 212 -3.42 -7.94 -11.14
C ASN A 212 -4.56 -8.89 -10.77
N PHE A 213 -4.92 -8.92 -9.48
CA PHE A 213 -5.96 -9.79 -8.97
C PHE A 213 -7.29 -9.06 -8.93
N TYR A 214 -8.29 -9.66 -9.54
CA TYR A 214 -9.65 -9.13 -9.63
C TYR A 214 -10.65 -10.06 -8.91
N PRO A 215 -10.58 -10.19 -7.57
CA PRO A 215 -11.54 -11.01 -6.83
C PRO A 215 -12.98 -10.61 -7.17
N ASN A 216 -13.80 -11.60 -7.50
CA ASN A 216 -15.20 -11.41 -7.89
C ASN A 216 -15.36 -10.46 -9.09
N GLY A 217 -14.44 -10.52 -10.04
CA GLY A 217 -14.38 -9.63 -11.20
C GLY A 217 -13.76 -8.25 -10.91
N GLY A 218 -13.30 -8.01 -9.68
CA GLY A 218 -12.58 -6.79 -9.26
C GLY A 218 -13.40 -5.50 -9.27
N ARG A 219 -14.71 -5.61 -9.46
CA ARG A 219 -15.65 -4.50 -9.57
C ARG A 219 -16.48 -4.39 -8.30
N ASN A 220 -17.12 -3.24 -8.16
CA ASN A 220 -18.20 -3.07 -7.19
C ASN A 220 -19.55 -3.56 -7.73
N PRO A 221 -20.39 -4.17 -6.88
CA PRO A 221 -20.12 -4.49 -5.48
C PRO A 221 -19.34 -5.79 -5.27
N GLN A 222 -18.44 -5.81 -4.29
CA GLN A 222 -17.91 -7.07 -3.76
C GLN A 222 -18.99 -7.82 -2.97
N PRO A 223 -18.94 -9.16 -2.88
CA PRO A 223 -19.87 -9.93 -2.04
C PRO A 223 -19.90 -9.40 -0.59
N GLY A 224 -21.11 -9.14 -0.08
CA GLY A 224 -21.33 -8.55 1.25
C GLY A 224 -21.13 -7.04 1.33
N CYS A 225 -20.95 -6.34 0.21
CA CYS A 225 -20.88 -4.89 0.14
C CYS A 225 -22.06 -4.28 -0.62
N TRP A 226 -22.55 -3.14 -0.14
CA TRP A 226 -23.62 -2.36 -0.79
C TRP A 226 -23.14 -1.05 -1.42
N PHE A 227 -21.97 -0.56 -1.00
CA PHE A 227 -21.40 0.71 -1.42
C PHE A 227 -19.91 0.57 -1.74
N SER A 228 -19.41 1.45 -2.62
CA SER A 228 -18.00 1.48 -3.02
C SER A 228 -17.03 1.63 -1.85
N THR A 229 -17.40 2.28 -0.73
CA THR A 229 -16.54 2.33 0.46
C THR A 229 -16.23 0.96 1.04
N CYS A 230 -17.22 0.06 1.06
CA CYS A 230 -17.05 -1.33 1.48
C CYS A 230 -16.23 -2.11 0.45
N SER A 231 -16.56 -1.99 -0.85
CA SER A 231 -15.84 -2.67 -1.91
C SER A 231 -14.36 -2.24 -1.96
N HIS A 232 -14.06 -0.96 -1.75
CA HIS A 232 -12.70 -0.43 -1.70
C HIS A 232 -11.93 -1.02 -0.50
N SER A 233 -12.56 -1.01 0.68
CA SER A 233 -11.98 -1.57 1.90
C SER A 233 -11.74 -3.08 1.83
N ARG A 234 -12.50 -3.81 1.00
CA ARG A 234 -12.40 -5.26 0.86
C ARG A 234 -10.99 -5.70 0.45
N ALA A 235 -10.22 -4.89 -0.29
CA ALA A 235 -8.87 -5.26 -0.71
C ALA A 235 -7.92 -5.52 0.47
N TYR A 236 -7.91 -4.66 1.49
CA TYR A 236 -7.03 -4.89 2.64
C TYR A 236 -7.54 -6.00 3.56
N GLU A 237 -8.85 -6.26 3.59
CA GLU A 237 -9.43 -7.37 4.34
C GLU A 237 -9.04 -8.72 3.72
N LEU A 238 -9.19 -8.84 2.39
CA LEU A 238 -8.77 -10.01 1.63
C LEU A 238 -7.25 -10.20 1.75
N PHE A 239 -6.46 -9.13 1.63
CA PHE A 239 -5.02 -9.22 1.80
C PHE A 239 -4.63 -9.70 3.20
N ALA A 240 -5.18 -9.12 4.28
CA ALA A 240 -4.91 -9.55 5.65
C ALA A 240 -5.31 -11.01 5.90
N SER A 241 -6.42 -11.48 5.31
CA SER A 241 -6.81 -12.90 5.35
C SER A 241 -5.84 -13.78 4.55
N SER A 242 -5.38 -13.30 3.39
CA SER A 242 -4.42 -14.02 2.54
C SER A 242 -3.06 -14.18 3.19
N VAL A 243 -2.60 -13.21 3.99
CA VAL A 243 -1.37 -13.31 4.78
C VAL A 243 -1.49 -14.45 5.79
N ARG A 244 -2.63 -14.55 6.50
CA ARG A 244 -2.84 -15.59 7.52
C ARG A 244 -3.04 -16.99 6.96
N THR A 245 -3.65 -17.12 5.80
CA THR A 245 -4.13 -18.42 5.30
C THR A 245 -3.52 -18.84 3.97
N ASN A 246 -3.11 -17.89 3.12
CA ASN A 246 -2.62 -18.14 1.77
C ASN A 246 -3.57 -18.99 0.89
N HIS A 247 -4.90 -18.93 1.13
CA HIS A 247 -5.87 -19.81 0.46
C HIS A 247 -6.56 -19.21 -0.78
N PHE A 248 -6.39 -17.92 -1.07
CA PHE A 248 -7.00 -17.32 -2.25
C PHE A 248 -6.18 -17.66 -3.49
N VAL A 249 -6.73 -18.46 -4.39
CA VAL A 249 -6.09 -18.86 -5.65
C VAL A 249 -6.75 -18.11 -6.80
N GLY A 250 -5.97 -17.30 -7.51
CA GLY A 250 -6.39 -16.68 -8.77
C GLY A 250 -6.06 -17.58 -9.95
N ARG A 251 -6.83 -17.46 -11.04
CA ARG A 251 -6.53 -18.04 -12.34
C ARG A 251 -6.19 -16.94 -13.33
N ARG A 252 -5.17 -17.15 -14.14
CA ARG A 252 -4.77 -16.22 -15.20
C ARG A 252 -5.88 -16.07 -16.24
N CYS A 253 -6.16 -14.82 -16.60
CA CYS A 253 -7.09 -14.42 -17.64
C CYS A 253 -6.30 -13.90 -18.84
N ASN A 254 -6.82 -14.05 -20.05
CA ASN A 254 -6.17 -13.51 -21.26
C ASN A 254 -6.33 -11.99 -21.38
N ASN A 255 -7.40 -11.45 -20.81
CA ASN A 255 -7.73 -10.03 -20.86
C ASN A 255 -8.64 -9.65 -19.68
N LEU A 256 -8.87 -8.34 -19.54
CA LEU A 256 -9.69 -7.78 -18.47
C LEU A 256 -11.15 -8.23 -18.54
N ASN A 257 -11.71 -8.38 -19.74
CA ASN A 257 -13.09 -8.84 -19.90
C ASN A 257 -13.29 -10.28 -19.35
N GLU A 258 -12.32 -11.17 -19.52
CA GLU A 258 -12.37 -12.49 -18.87
C GLU A 258 -12.30 -12.38 -17.34
N ALA A 259 -11.42 -11.50 -16.82
CA ALA A 259 -11.30 -11.27 -15.38
C ALA A 259 -12.62 -10.78 -14.78
N GLU A 260 -13.21 -9.75 -15.39
CA GLU A 260 -14.46 -9.11 -14.95
C GLU A 260 -15.66 -10.05 -14.96
N ASN A 261 -15.69 -11.00 -15.90
CA ASN A 261 -16.77 -11.97 -16.02
C ASN A 261 -16.46 -13.31 -15.33
N ASN A 262 -15.35 -13.42 -14.59
CA ASN A 262 -14.89 -14.63 -13.91
C ASN A 262 -14.74 -15.85 -14.86
N ARG A 263 -14.18 -15.65 -16.06
CA ARG A 263 -14.02 -16.68 -17.10
C ARG A 263 -12.58 -17.17 -17.29
N CYS A 264 -11.73 -16.92 -16.30
CA CYS A 264 -10.29 -17.20 -16.37
C CYS A 264 -10.00 -18.70 -16.22
N SER A 265 -9.16 -19.24 -17.11
CA SER A 265 -8.88 -20.68 -17.19
C SER A 265 -7.39 -21.04 -17.19
N GLY A 266 -6.50 -20.03 -17.18
CA GLY A 266 -5.06 -20.24 -17.22
C GLY A 266 -4.44 -20.67 -15.89
N ASP A 267 -3.12 -20.50 -15.82
CA ASP A 267 -2.29 -20.86 -14.67
C ASP A 267 -2.77 -20.25 -13.36
N ILE A 268 -2.44 -20.94 -12.26
CA ILE A 268 -2.82 -20.53 -10.92
C ILE A 268 -1.74 -19.67 -10.27
N LEU A 269 -2.17 -18.68 -9.50
CA LEU A 269 -1.29 -17.91 -8.62
C LEU A 269 -2.07 -17.51 -7.37
N ASN A 270 -1.51 -17.74 -6.19
CA ASN A 270 -2.17 -17.32 -4.94
C ASN A 270 -2.21 -15.79 -4.88
N MET A 271 -3.34 -15.20 -4.53
CA MET A 271 -3.51 -13.77 -4.32
C MET A 271 -2.97 -13.36 -2.95
N GLY A 272 -2.28 -12.21 -2.87
CA GLY A 272 -1.73 -11.72 -1.60
C GLY A 272 -0.72 -12.71 -1.02
N ASN A 273 -0.74 -12.94 0.30
CA ASN A 273 0.19 -13.73 1.13
C ASN A 273 1.46 -13.01 1.61
N ASP A 274 2.23 -13.66 2.51
CA ASP A 274 3.48 -13.17 3.10
C ASP A 274 4.76 -13.71 2.43
N ASN A 275 4.61 -14.53 1.37
CA ASN A 275 5.74 -15.13 0.67
C ASN A 275 6.61 -14.06 -0.02
N MET A 276 7.82 -13.85 0.51
CA MET A 276 8.80 -12.91 -0.06
C MET A 276 9.40 -13.40 -1.38
N SER A 277 9.41 -14.70 -1.68
CA SER A 277 9.94 -15.24 -2.92
C SER A 277 8.93 -15.26 -4.08
N LYS A 278 7.71 -14.76 -3.85
CA LYS A 278 6.64 -14.73 -4.86
C LYS A 278 7.10 -14.06 -6.17
N SER A 279 6.66 -14.65 -7.27
CA SER A 279 6.87 -14.23 -8.66
C SER A 279 5.70 -14.72 -9.51
N GLY A 280 5.46 -14.11 -10.66
CA GLY A 280 4.40 -14.44 -11.59
C GLY A 280 4.16 -13.31 -12.58
#